data_AF-A0A3N6S0C6-F1
#
_entry.id   AF-A0A3N6S0C6-F1
#
_cell.length_a   1.000
_cell.length_b   1.000
_cell.length_c   1.000
_cell.angle_alpha   90.00
_cell.angle_beta   90.00
_cell.angle_gamma   90.00
#
_symmetry.space_group_name_H-M   'P 1'
#
loop_
_entity.id
_entity.type
_entity.pdbx_description
1 polymer ?
#
loop_
_entity_poly.entity_id
_entity_poly.type
_entity_poly.pdbx_seq_one_letter_code
_entity_poly.pdbx_strand_id
1 'polypeptide(L)'
;MNNEPEEESVIVSPEGQQQNYALKILFGPMLGCELHLPADDYFLIIDPGLALKDTAHTVSSAQQHAAYYAQSTLYIPCNVSSPNIALNLSQPAESEENKKGFRLELQDSAGSCVSFIEENKIFTYEHINLALKRQEDTWSDDILNFNFRSTRTTDELNYSLPQKVNPNRGKKLLAGTCCFMILIILATVIWFKKNEYKQQVLTLSEVLSGAPAPLEIVKSRDNKILFVLAKNLPEMEWAKQALYRTNETTVVIPVWLKQQSQDIIRRLLQAGYPVLQIDYSSPRHPVIAVYRKLSADEERNLIDELMKNIKFAVDISIIIKSKDQLLVEARQGLDRFHVQYRQINTADGYGLIVRDALNDSVLLSLHGFISEFHHKWGSNIINFSINLDENWLQNKSYIDSTEGYLFLSPRHWYFPLNNTR
;
A
#
# COMPACT_ATOMS: atom_id res chain seq x y z
N MET A 1 -0.72 -32.07 70.57
CA MET A 1 -1.59 -31.86 69.39
C MET A 1 -0.69 -31.42 68.24
N ASN A 2 -0.33 -32.35 67.38
CA ASN A 2 -1.05 -32.68 66.14
C ASN A 2 -0.80 -31.63 65.06
N ASN A 3 0.20 -31.84 64.21
CA ASN A 3 0.02 -32.45 62.89
C ASN A 3 1.33 -32.30 62.09
N GLU A 4 1.91 -33.44 61.73
CA GLU A 4 2.32 -33.83 60.37
C GLU A 4 3.26 -32.95 59.51
N PRO A 5 3.95 -33.55 58.52
CA PRO A 5 5.41 -33.54 58.46
C PRO A 5 5.94 -33.12 57.06
N GLU A 6 7.22 -33.40 56.83
CA GLU A 6 7.86 -33.60 55.52
C GLU A 6 7.90 -32.40 54.54
N GLU A 7 9.07 -31.76 54.48
CA GLU A 7 9.65 -31.44 53.17
C GLU A 7 11.07 -32.02 53.13
N GLU A 8 11.22 -33.02 52.26
CA GLU A 8 12.48 -33.61 51.86
C GLU A 8 13.47 -32.53 51.43
N SER A 9 14.67 -32.59 52.00
CA SER A 9 15.82 -31.90 51.46
C SER A 9 16.15 -32.48 50.08
N VAL A 10 15.68 -31.78 49.03
CA VAL A 10 16.10 -32.02 47.66
C VAL A 10 17.61 -31.87 47.60
N ILE A 11 18.29 -33.00 47.41
CA ILE A 11 19.67 -33.05 46.94
C ILE A 11 19.66 -32.38 45.57
N VAL A 12 20.08 -31.11 45.52
CA VAL A 12 20.38 -30.41 44.28
C VAL A 12 21.61 -31.08 43.67
N SER A 13 21.38 -32.05 42.80
CA SER A 13 22.33 -32.40 41.75
C SER A 13 22.24 -31.33 40.66
N PRO A 14 23.37 -30.92 40.04
CA PRO A 14 23.43 -29.73 39.20
C PRO A 14 22.64 -29.97 37.91
N GLU A 15 21.53 -29.26 37.72
CA GLU A 15 20.88 -29.18 36.40
C GLU A 15 21.88 -28.60 35.40
N GLY A 16 21.96 -29.30 34.27
CA GLY A 16 23.08 -29.27 33.35
C GLY A 16 23.32 -27.89 32.74
N GLN A 17 24.61 -27.55 32.63
CA GLN A 17 25.06 -26.50 31.74
C GLN A 17 24.51 -26.78 30.33
N GLN A 18 23.53 -26.00 29.91
CA GLN A 18 22.97 -26.07 28.57
C GLN A 18 24.09 -25.67 27.60
N GLN A 19 24.57 -26.64 26.82
CA GLN A 19 25.74 -26.45 25.96
C GLN A 19 25.36 -25.52 24.80
N ASN A 20 26.09 -24.42 24.64
CA ASN A 20 25.80 -23.42 23.60
C ASN A 20 26.73 -23.58 22.39
N TYR A 21 26.16 -23.47 21.20
CA TYR A 21 26.85 -23.52 19.92
C TYR A 21 26.82 -22.16 19.22
N ALA A 22 27.80 -21.93 18.36
CA ALA A 22 27.83 -20.82 17.42
C ALA A 22 27.75 -21.38 16.00
N LEU A 23 26.68 -21.03 15.27
CA LEU A 23 26.51 -21.35 13.86
C LEU A 23 26.90 -20.14 13.02
N LYS A 24 27.89 -20.30 12.14
CA LYS A 24 28.32 -19.26 11.21
C LYS A 24 27.73 -19.51 9.83
N ILE A 25 27.05 -18.49 9.31
CA ILE A 25 26.48 -18.49 7.97
C ILE A 25 27.56 -18.03 7.00
N LEU A 26 27.94 -18.90 6.05
CA LEU A 26 28.98 -18.61 5.06
C LEU A 26 28.40 -18.45 3.63
N PHE A 27 27.11 -18.14 3.51
CA PHE A 27 26.43 -17.96 2.23
C PHE A 27 25.35 -16.87 2.29
N GLY A 28 24.91 -16.41 1.11
CA GLY A 28 23.78 -15.48 0.99
C GLY A 28 24.04 -14.08 1.58
N PRO A 29 22.98 -13.28 1.79
CA PRO A 29 23.06 -11.93 2.36
C PRO A 29 23.50 -11.91 3.84
N MET A 30 23.43 -13.05 4.54
CA MET A 30 23.89 -13.19 5.93
C MET A 30 25.32 -13.76 6.02
N LEU A 31 26.12 -13.67 4.94
CA LEU A 31 27.52 -14.07 4.92
C LEU A 31 28.32 -13.44 6.07
N GLY A 32 28.89 -14.27 6.92
CA GLY A 32 29.71 -13.88 8.06
C GLY A 32 28.93 -13.72 9.38
N CYS A 33 27.60 -13.83 9.38
CA CYS A 33 26.80 -13.76 10.61
C CYS A 33 27.02 -15.00 11.48
N GLU A 34 27.16 -14.78 12.79
CA GLU A 34 27.27 -15.83 13.80
C GLU A 34 25.99 -15.83 14.65
N LEU A 35 25.31 -16.96 14.70
CA LEU A 35 24.10 -17.19 15.49
C LEU A 35 24.45 -18.04 16.71
N HIS A 36 24.02 -17.60 17.88
CA HIS A 36 24.19 -18.34 19.13
C HIS A 36 22.96 -19.24 19.35
N LEU A 37 23.19 -20.55 19.37
CA LEU A 37 22.13 -21.55 19.45
C LEU A 37 22.37 -22.44 20.68
N PRO A 38 21.46 -22.50 21.67
CA PRO A 38 21.52 -23.55 22.69
C PRO A 38 21.36 -24.93 22.05
N ALA A 39 21.82 -25.98 22.74
CA ALA A 39 21.66 -27.39 22.34
C ALA A 39 20.18 -27.79 22.26
N ASP A 40 19.56 -27.55 21.10
CA ASP A 40 18.16 -27.88 20.79
C ASP A 40 18.03 -28.19 19.28
N ASP A 41 16.86 -28.64 18.86
CA ASP A 41 16.58 -28.96 17.46
C ASP A 41 16.02 -27.75 16.72
N TYR A 42 16.70 -27.33 15.64
CA TYR A 42 16.34 -26.16 14.86
C TYR A 42 15.85 -26.52 13.46
N PHE A 43 14.87 -25.77 12.97
CA PHE A 43 14.44 -25.83 11.56
C PHE A 43 14.83 -24.54 10.85
N LEU A 44 15.73 -24.60 9.87
CA LEU A 44 16.16 -23.46 9.07
C LEU A 44 15.36 -23.41 7.77
N ILE A 45 14.61 -22.33 7.57
CA ILE A 45 13.89 -22.03 6.34
C ILE A 45 14.75 -21.10 5.50
N ILE A 46 15.09 -21.52 4.29
CA ILE A 46 15.98 -20.78 3.39
C ILE A 46 15.18 -20.40 2.14
N ASP A 47 14.77 -19.14 2.04
CA ASP A 47 13.86 -18.65 1.00
C ASP A 47 14.20 -17.18 0.68
N PRO A 48 14.00 -16.66 -0.55
CA PRO A 48 14.02 -15.22 -0.79
C PRO A 48 13.12 -14.49 0.20
N GLY A 49 13.63 -13.44 0.86
CA GLY A 49 12.90 -12.62 1.84
C GLY A 49 11.60 -11.97 1.35
N LEU A 50 11.24 -12.19 0.08
CA LEU A 50 9.97 -11.82 -0.55
C LEU A 50 8.87 -12.88 -0.37
N ALA A 51 9.19 -14.15 -0.07
CA ALA A 51 8.20 -15.23 0.09
C ALA A 51 7.32 -15.09 1.34
N LEU A 52 7.76 -14.33 2.35
CA LEU A 52 6.92 -13.94 3.49
C LEU A 52 5.97 -12.77 3.17
N LYS A 53 6.14 -12.12 2.01
CA LYS A 53 5.23 -11.07 1.51
C LYS A 53 4.48 -11.62 0.29
N ASP A 54 3.60 -12.57 0.56
CA ASP A 54 2.68 -13.04 -0.46
C ASP A 54 1.82 -11.87 -0.97
N THR A 55 1.87 -11.65 -2.28
CA THR A 55 1.32 -10.49 -2.99
C THR A 55 -0.20 -10.58 -3.22
N ALA A 56 -0.93 -11.19 -2.30
CA ALA A 56 -2.37 -11.16 -2.26
C ALA A 56 -2.84 -11.13 -0.79
N HIS A 57 -3.49 -10.02 -0.43
CA HIS A 57 -4.15 -9.77 0.85
C HIS A 57 -3.26 -9.31 2.02
N THR A 58 -3.34 -7.99 2.23
CA THR A 58 -3.29 -7.29 3.52
C THR A 58 -3.39 -8.16 4.78
N VAL A 59 -2.39 -8.02 5.66
CA VAL A 59 -2.46 -8.16 7.13
C VAL A 59 -3.12 -9.44 7.64
N SER A 60 -2.56 -10.61 7.32
CA SER A 60 -2.84 -11.85 8.09
C SER A 60 -1.86 -13.01 7.90
N SER A 61 -0.84 -12.94 7.02
CA SER A 61 -0.02 -14.12 6.69
C SER A 61 1.12 -14.42 7.67
N ALA A 62 1.64 -13.43 8.40
CA ALA A 62 2.69 -13.69 9.40
C ALA A 62 2.18 -14.60 10.53
N GLN A 63 0.88 -14.55 10.84
CA GLN A 63 0.18 -15.43 11.79
C GLN A 63 -0.36 -16.72 11.14
N GLN A 64 -0.17 -16.93 9.83
CA GLN A 64 -0.66 -18.14 9.13
C GLN A 64 0.48 -19.07 8.69
N HIS A 65 1.73 -18.62 8.69
CA HIS A 65 2.86 -19.52 8.43
C HIS A 65 3.18 -20.30 9.71
N ALA A 66 3.05 -21.64 9.68
CA ALA A 66 3.29 -22.51 10.84
C ALA A 66 4.67 -22.28 11.49
N ALA A 67 5.65 -21.85 10.68
CA ALA A 67 6.99 -21.44 11.12
C ALA A 67 7.00 -20.31 12.18
N TYR A 68 5.99 -19.43 12.20
CA TYR A 68 5.90 -18.32 13.16
C TYR A 68 5.63 -18.81 14.59
N TYR A 69 4.99 -19.97 14.75
CA TYR A 69 4.65 -20.54 16.05
C TYR A 69 5.65 -21.61 16.53
N ALA A 70 6.60 -22.00 15.69
CA ALA A 70 7.61 -23.00 16.04
C ALA A 70 8.77 -22.34 16.80
N GLN A 71 8.94 -22.72 18.08
CA GLN A 71 9.87 -22.08 19.01
C GLN A 71 11.36 -22.21 18.64
N SER A 72 11.69 -23.06 17.67
CA SER A 72 13.07 -23.32 17.22
C SER A 72 13.21 -23.22 15.69
N THR A 73 12.46 -22.34 15.02
CA THR A 73 12.59 -22.12 13.56
C THR A 73 13.38 -20.84 13.25
N LEU A 74 14.42 -20.96 12.44
CA LEU A 74 15.28 -19.88 11.98
C LEU A 74 15.01 -19.59 10.50
N TYR A 75 14.90 -18.32 10.13
CA TYR A 75 14.72 -17.92 8.74
C TYR A 75 16.00 -17.29 8.19
N ILE A 76 16.56 -17.86 7.12
CA ILE A 76 17.76 -17.36 6.44
C ILE A 76 17.36 -16.87 5.05
N PRO A 77 17.37 -15.56 4.78
CA PRO A 77 17.02 -15.06 3.45
C PRO A 77 18.10 -15.47 2.44
N CYS A 78 17.70 -16.09 1.32
CA CYS A 78 18.60 -16.42 0.20
C CYS A 78 17.88 -16.24 -1.13
N ASN A 79 18.48 -15.59 -2.13
CA ASN A 79 17.81 -15.32 -3.42
C ASN A 79 17.85 -16.50 -4.40
N VAL A 80 18.43 -17.62 -4.00
CA VAL A 80 18.55 -18.86 -4.77
C VAL A 80 17.60 -19.86 -4.14
N SER A 81 16.91 -20.68 -4.94
CA SER A 81 16.08 -21.77 -4.41
C SER A 81 16.95 -22.71 -3.59
N SER A 82 16.65 -22.85 -2.31
CA SER A 82 17.45 -23.60 -1.35
C SER A 82 16.58 -24.64 -0.64
N PRO A 83 17.11 -25.83 -0.30
CA PRO A 83 16.40 -26.76 0.59
C PRO A 83 16.23 -26.19 2.00
N ASN A 84 15.16 -26.60 2.68
CA ASN A 84 15.00 -26.36 4.11
C ASN A 84 15.86 -27.35 4.91
N ILE A 85 16.33 -26.95 6.08
CA ILE A 85 17.29 -27.74 6.86
C ILE A 85 16.75 -27.99 8.27
N ALA A 86 16.62 -29.24 8.69
CA ALA A 86 16.47 -29.58 10.10
C ALA A 86 17.85 -29.89 10.70
N LEU A 87 18.22 -29.17 11.75
CA LEU A 87 19.49 -29.27 12.47
C LEU A 87 19.22 -29.81 13.88
N ASN A 88 19.65 -31.02 14.18
CA ASN A 88 19.50 -31.60 15.51
C ASN A 88 20.78 -31.38 16.33
N LEU A 89 20.75 -30.48 17.32
CA LEU A 89 21.87 -30.22 18.24
C LEU A 89 21.67 -30.85 19.62
N SER A 90 20.52 -31.50 19.86
CA SER A 90 20.17 -32.11 21.15
C SER A 90 20.95 -33.40 21.42
N GLN A 91 21.35 -34.15 20.38
CA GLN A 91 22.18 -35.34 20.51
C GLN A 91 23.30 -35.37 19.46
N PRO A 92 24.58 -35.52 19.85
CA PRO A 92 25.65 -35.76 18.89
C PRO A 92 25.42 -37.11 18.22
N ALA A 93 25.39 -37.12 16.89
CA ALA A 93 25.22 -38.34 16.12
C ALA A 93 26.60 -38.94 15.80
N GLU A 94 26.80 -40.21 16.14
CA GLU A 94 27.98 -40.96 15.72
C GLU A 94 27.76 -41.48 14.29
N SER A 95 28.53 -40.96 13.33
CA SER A 95 28.61 -41.54 11.99
C SER A 95 29.37 -42.87 12.04
N GLU A 96 29.11 -43.79 11.10
CA GLU A 96 29.80 -45.09 10.97
C GLU A 96 31.34 -44.96 10.89
N GLU A 97 31.88 -43.77 10.64
CA GLU A 97 33.31 -43.46 10.60
C GLU A 97 33.90 -42.91 11.92
N ASN A 98 33.22 -43.02 13.07
CA ASN A 98 33.72 -42.55 14.37
C ASN A 98 33.98 -41.03 14.46
N LYS A 99 33.31 -40.25 13.61
CA LYS A 99 33.41 -38.78 13.59
C LYS A 99 32.27 -38.18 14.41
N LYS A 100 32.60 -37.33 15.38
CA LYS A 100 31.63 -36.59 16.20
C LYS A 100 31.04 -35.44 15.38
N GLY A 101 29.73 -35.46 15.16
CA GLY A 101 29.02 -34.43 14.42
C GLY A 101 27.54 -34.37 14.78
N PHE A 102 26.82 -33.47 14.12
CA PHE A 102 25.38 -33.29 14.30
C PHE A 102 24.63 -33.69 13.04
N ARG A 103 23.44 -34.26 13.21
CA ARG A 103 22.61 -34.71 12.09
C ARG A 103 21.89 -33.52 11.46
N LEU A 104 21.96 -33.45 10.13
CA LEU A 104 21.38 -32.38 9.32
C LEU A 104 20.48 -33.02 8.26
N GLU A 105 19.18 -32.75 8.30
CA GLU A 105 18.22 -33.27 7.32
C GLU A 105 17.87 -32.17 6.32
N LEU A 106 18.25 -32.38 5.06
CA LEU A 106 17.98 -31.48 3.94
C LEU A 106 16.68 -31.90 3.27
N GLN A 107 15.70 -31.01 3.24
CA GLN A 107 14.43 -31.23 2.54
C GLN A 107 14.41 -30.40 1.26
N ASP A 108 14.54 -31.08 0.12
CA ASP A 108 14.38 -30.52 -1.22
C ASP A 108 13.11 -31.08 -1.90
N SER A 109 12.69 -30.44 -2.99
CA SER A 109 11.64 -30.86 -3.91
C SER A 109 11.77 -32.30 -4.44
N ALA A 110 12.98 -32.87 -4.41
CA ALA A 110 13.29 -34.24 -4.82
C ALA A 110 13.22 -35.29 -3.68
N GLY A 111 13.11 -34.87 -2.41
CA GLY A 111 13.07 -35.76 -1.25
C GLY A 111 13.91 -35.27 -0.06
N SER A 112 13.88 -36.02 1.04
CA SER A 112 14.71 -35.77 2.24
C SER A 112 16.06 -36.50 2.13
N CYS A 113 17.16 -35.79 2.37
CA CYS A 113 18.52 -36.33 2.45
C CYS A 113 19.12 -36.07 3.83
N VAL A 114 19.68 -37.12 4.45
CA VAL A 114 20.36 -37.01 5.75
C VAL A 114 21.85 -36.78 5.52
N SER A 115 22.37 -35.68 6.05
CA SER A 115 23.79 -35.29 6.05
C SER A 115 24.30 -35.09 7.49
N PHE A 116 25.61 -34.95 7.65
CA PHE A 116 26.25 -34.72 8.94
C PHE A 116 27.13 -33.46 8.89
N ILE A 117 27.04 -32.61 9.91
CA ILE A 117 27.93 -31.46 10.10
C ILE A 117 28.94 -31.77 11.21
N GLU A 118 30.22 -31.67 10.89
CA GLU A 118 31.32 -31.83 11.84
C GLU A 118 31.60 -30.49 12.56
N GLU A 119 32.00 -30.56 13.82
CA GLU A 119 32.41 -29.36 14.58
C GLU A 119 33.65 -28.69 13.93
N ASN A 120 33.60 -27.37 13.81
CA ASN A 120 34.65 -26.49 13.31
C ASN A 120 35.11 -26.75 11.85
N LYS A 121 34.25 -27.37 11.04
CA LYS A 121 34.41 -27.54 9.59
C LYS A 121 33.26 -26.91 8.81
N ILE A 122 33.53 -26.59 7.54
CA ILE A 122 32.54 -26.01 6.63
C ILE A 122 31.73 -27.15 6.01
N PHE A 123 30.44 -27.17 6.32
CA PHE A 123 29.44 -27.95 5.60
C PHE A 123 29.07 -27.22 4.31
N THR A 124 29.23 -27.90 3.17
CA THR A 124 28.90 -27.37 1.83
C THR A 124 27.82 -28.25 1.22
N TYR A 125 26.68 -27.67 0.90
CA TYR A 125 25.63 -28.31 0.09
C TYR A 125 25.14 -27.32 -0.96
N GLU A 126 25.40 -27.61 -2.24
CA GLU A 126 25.19 -26.68 -3.36
C GLU A 126 25.81 -25.29 -3.13
N HIS A 127 24.99 -24.29 -2.84
CA HIS A 127 25.38 -22.90 -2.58
C HIS A 127 25.30 -22.54 -1.09
N ILE A 128 24.83 -23.47 -0.24
CA ILE A 128 24.72 -23.34 1.21
C ILE A 128 26.06 -23.73 1.82
N ASN A 129 26.66 -22.81 2.57
CA ASN A 129 27.90 -23.03 3.32
C ASN A 129 27.66 -22.68 4.79
N LEU A 130 27.76 -23.65 5.69
CA LEU A 130 27.52 -23.48 7.13
C LEU A 130 28.72 -23.98 7.92
N ALA A 131 29.02 -23.38 9.06
CA ALA A 131 30.00 -23.92 10.00
C ALA A 131 29.48 -23.85 11.43
N LEU A 132 29.75 -24.89 12.23
CA LEU A 132 29.25 -25.00 13.61
C LEU A 132 30.42 -25.19 14.57
N LYS A 133 30.45 -24.46 15.69
CA LYS A 133 31.41 -24.67 16.78
C LYS A 133 30.74 -24.58 18.15
N ARG A 134 31.42 -25.01 19.21
CA ARG A 134 31.02 -24.69 20.59
C ARG A 134 31.32 -23.23 20.90
N GLN A 135 30.54 -22.62 21.79
CA GLN A 135 30.68 -21.20 22.11
C GLN A 135 32.10 -20.83 22.58
N GLU A 136 32.74 -21.72 23.34
CA GLU A 136 34.05 -21.50 23.96
C GLU A 136 35.25 -21.72 23.02
N ASP A 137 35.04 -22.34 21.85
CA ASP A 137 36.12 -22.69 20.92
C ASP A 137 36.47 -21.54 19.95
N THR A 138 37.70 -21.51 19.45
CA THR A 138 38.11 -20.60 18.37
C THR A 138 37.82 -21.21 16.99
N TRP A 139 37.32 -20.40 16.06
CA TRP A 139 37.11 -20.82 14.67
C TRP A 139 38.43 -21.28 14.02
N SER A 140 38.39 -22.33 13.20
CA SER A 140 39.53 -22.77 12.40
C SER A 140 39.91 -21.70 11.37
N ASP A 141 41.20 -21.64 11.01
CA ASP A 141 41.73 -20.66 10.05
C ASP A 141 41.06 -20.75 8.67
N ASP A 142 40.54 -21.92 8.31
CA ASP A 142 39.79 -22.16 7.06
C ASP A 142 38.42 -21.46 7.04
N ILE A 143 37.78 -21.31 8.21
CA ILE A 143 36.49 -20.60 8.35
C ILE A 143 36.71 -19.09 8.41
N LEU A 144 37.79 -18.65 9.05
CA LEU A 144 38.15 -17.22 9.14
C LEU A 144 38.58 -16.66 7.77
N ASN A 145 39.28 -17.46 6.96
CA ASN A 145 39.76 -17.06 5.64
C ASN A 145 38.83 -17.50 4.49
N PHE A 146 37.59 -17.87 4.79
CA PHE A 146 36.63 -18.32 3.79
C PHE A 146 36.32 -17.20 2.78
N ASN A 147 37.02 -17.24 1.65
CA ASN A 147 36.75 -16.41 0.49
C ASN A 147 35.79 -17.15 -0.41
N PHE A 148 34.59 -16.59 -0.62
CA PHE A 148 33.64 -17.07 -1.62
C PHE A 148 34.25 -16.90 -3.01
N ARG A 149 35.10 -17.84 -3.43
CA ARG A 149 35.55 -17.96 -4.82
C ARG A 149 34.34 -18.44 -5.58
N SER A 150 33.69 -17.51 -6.28
CA SER A 150 32.77 -17.83 -7.37
C SER A 150 33.46 -18.87 -8.25
N THR A 151 32.99 -20.10 -8.20
CA THR A 151 33.32 -21.17 -9.14
C THR A 151 32.75 -20.76 -10.49
N ARG A 152 33.46 -19.86 -11.18
CA ARG A 152 33.57 -19.94 -12.63
C ARG A 152 34.30 -21.26 -12.88
N THR A 153 33.53 -22.24 -13.31
CA THR A 153 34.00 -23.46 -13.95
C THR A 153 35.11 -23.05 -14.93
N THR A 154 36.35 -23.26 -14.52
CA THR A 154 37.45 -23.32 -15.46
C THR A 154 37.47 -24.78 -15.86
N ASP A 155 36.50 -25.14 -16.71
CA ASP A 155 36.64 -26.35 -17.49
C ASP A 155 37.89 -26.13 -18.33
N GLU A 156 38.93 -26.91 -18.04
CA GLU A 156 40.04 -27.14 -18.93
C GLU A 156 39.50 -27.75 -20.23
N LEU A 157 39.00 -26.89 -21.10
CA LEU A 157 38.76 -27.22 -22.49
C LEU A 157 40.11 -27.20 -23.20
N ASN A 158 40.77 -28.36 -23.15
CA ASN A 158 41.67 -28.79 -24.20
C ASN A 158 40.92 -28.72 -25.54
N TYR A 159 41.11 -27.63 -26.27
CA TYR A 159 40.88 -27.60 -27.71
C TYR A 159 42.15 -27.15 -28.41
N SER A 160 42.77 -28.15 -29.01
CA SER A 160 43.59 -28.06 -30.21
C SER A 160 43.11 -26.94 -31.14
N LEU A 161 44.07 -26.16 -31.64
CA LEU A 161 43.89 -25.28 -32.80
C LEU A 161 43.29 -26.07 -33.97
N PRO A 162 42.30 -25.49 -34.67
CA PRO A 162 42.40 -25.49 -36.12
C PRO A 162 42.12 -24.12 -36.73
N GLN A 163 43.11 -23.67 -37.50
CA GLN A 163 42.99 -23.18 -38.87
C GLN A 163 41.97 -22.07 -39.22
N LYS A 164 42.54 -20.89 -39.50
CA LYS A 164 42.32 -20.02 -40.69
C LYS A 164 40.86 -19.76 -41.09
N VAL A 165 40.29 -18.66 -40.59
CA VAL A 165 39.00 -18.13 -41.06
C VAL A 165 39.20 -17.17 -42.23
N ASN A 166 38.53 -17.49 -43.33
CA ASN A 166 38.44 -16.72 -44.56
C ASN A 166 37.54 -15.47 -44.37
N PRO A 167 37.95 -14.25 -44.73
CA PRO A 167 37.19 -13.05 -44.46
C PRO A 167 36.24 -12.80 -45.64
N ASN A 168 34.94 -13.08 -45.53
CA ASN A 168 33.89 -12.38 -46.31
C ASN A 168 32.42 -12.74 -45.98
N ARG A 169 32.09 -13.11 -44.74
CA ARG A 169 30.68 -13.25 -44.29
C ARG A 169 30.36 -12.60 -42.92
N GLY A 170 31.16 -11.62 -42.49
CA GLY A 170 31.08 -11.04 -41.14
C GLY A 170 30.11 -9.86 -40.95
N LYS A 171 29.57 -9.25 -42.02
CA LYS A 171 28.83 -7.98 -41.87
C LYS A 171 27.39 -8.13 -41.33
N LYS A 172 26.76 -9.31 -41.48
CA LYS A 172 25.39 -9.57 -40.96
C LYS A 172 25.37 -10.08 -39.52
N LEU A 173 26.42 -10.77 -39.07
CA LEU A 173 26.57 -11.25 -37.68
C LEU A 173 27.08 -10.16 -36.72
N LEU A 174 27.91 -9.22 -37.21
CA LEU A 174 28.38 -8.08 -36.44
C LEU A 174 27.26 -7.04 -36.16
N ALA A 175 26.34 -6.88 -37.11
CA ALA A 175 25.16 -6.03 -36.94
C ALA A 175 24.20 -6.60 -35.87
N GLY A 176 24.00 -7.93 -35.85
CA GLY A 176 23.15 -8.58 -34.85
C GLY A 176 23.66 -8.44 -33.42
N THR A 177 24.98 -8.57 -33.21
CA THR A 177 25.61 -8.39 -31.89
C THR A 177 25.57 -6.93 -31.42
N CYS A 178 25.73 -5.95 -32.32
CA CYS A 178 25.54 -4.54 -31.97
C CYS A 178 24.09 -4.23 -31.58
N CYS A 179 23.10 -4.73 -32.32
CA CYS A 179 21.68 -4.55 -31.96
C CYS A 179 21.35 -5.18 -30.60
N PHE A 180 21.93 -6.34 -30.28
CA PHE A 180 21.71 -7.00 -28.99
C PHE A 180 22.35 -6.23 -27.84
N MET A 181 23.57 -5.70 -28.02
CA MET A 181 24.21 -4.83 -27.03
C MET A 181 23.43 -3.54 -26.79
N ILE A 182 22.89 -2.93 -27.84
CA ILE A 182 22.02 -1.75 -27.72
C ILE A 182 20.75 -2.09 -26.93
N LEU A 183 20.13 -3.24 -27.18
CA LEU A 183 18.96 -3.69 -26.40
C LEU A 183 19.30 -3.94 -24.92
N ILE A 184 20.46 -4.53 -24.63
CA ILE A 184 20.94 -4.71 -23.24
C ILE A 184 21.15 -3.36 -22.56
N ILE A 185 21.77 -2.40 -23.25
CA ILE A 185 21.99 -1.04 -22.71
C ILE A 185 20.65 -0.32 -22.48
N LEU A 186 19.69 -0.43 -23.40
CA LEU A 186 18.35 0.12 -23.17
C LEU A 186 17.66 -0.54 -21.97
N ALA A 187 17.74 -1.87 -21.85
CA ALA A 187 17.14 -2.61 -20.75
C ALA A 187 17.76 -2.23 -19.40
N THR A 188 19.09 -2.07 -19.32
CA THR A 188 19.77 -1.63 -18.08
C THR A 188 19.41 -0.20 -17.73
N VAL A 189 19.32 0.73 -18.69
CA VAL A 189 18.89 2.11 -18.45
C VAL A 189 17.43 2.17 -17.94
N ILE A 190 16.53 1.39 -18.54
CA ILE A 190 15.13 1.29 -18.09
C ILE A 190 15.06 0.71 -16.68
N TRP A 191 15.86 -0.34 -16.40
CA TRP A 191 15.90 -0.97 -15.09
C TRP A 191 16.44 -0.04 -14.00
N PHE A 192 17.52 0.70 -14.28
CA PHE A 192 18.12 1.64 -13.34
C PHE A 192 17.15 2.77 -12.97
N LYS A 193 16.48 3.38 -13.98
CA LYS A 193 15.44 4.40 -13.74
C LYS A 193 14.25 3.88 -12.93
N LYS A 194 13.85 2.61 -13.13
CA LYS A 194 12.77 1.99 -12.36
C LYS A 194 13.20 1.72 -10.92
N ASN A 195 14.48 1.41 -10.69
CA ASN A 195 15.00 1.14 -9.35
C ASN A 195 15.16 2.42 -8.51
N GLU A 196 15.69 3.51 -9.07
CA GLU A 196 15.75 4.80 -8.39
C GLU A 196 14.36 5.28 -7.94
N TYR A 197 13.33 5.06 -8.77
CA TYR A 197 11.95 5.35 -8.38
C TYR A 197 11.51 4.56 -7.17
N LYS A 198 11.76 3.24 -7.16
CA LYS A 198 11.39 2.39 -6.03
C LYS A 198 12.08 2.86 -4.76
N GLN A 199 13.37 3.18 -4.83
CA GLN A 199 14.11 3.69 -3.67
C GLN A 199 13.56 5.02 -3.17
N GLN A 200 13.30 6.00 -4.05
CA GLN A 200 12.71 7.29 -3.67
C GLN A 200 11.30 7.16 -3.07
N VAL A 201 10.47 6.27 -3.63
CA VAL A 201 9.13 6.02 -3.06
C VAL A 201 9.24 5.30 -1.72
N LEU A 202 10.21 4.40 -1.54
CA LEU A 202 10.43 3.71 -0.27
C LEU A 202 10.91 4.68 0.81
N THR A 203 11.91 5.53 0.55
CA THR A 203 12.37 6.56 1.50
C THR A 203 11.25 7.53 1.85
N LEU A 204 10.47 7.96 0.85
CA LEU A 204 9.35 8.87 1.08
C LEU A 204 8.20 8.18 1.82
N SER A 205 7.93 6.90 1.56
CA SER A 205 6.91 6.13 2.28
C SER A 205 7.29 5.90 3.74
N GLU A 206 8.58 5.79 4.05
CA GLU A 206 9.11 5.71 5.41
C GLU A 206 9.00 7.08 6.11
N VAL A 207 9.34 8.18 5.44
CA VAL A 207 9.15 9.54 5.94
C VAL A 207 7.68 9.86 6.22
N LEU A 208 6.79 9.36 5.37
CA LEU A 208 5.34 9.51 5.50
C LEU A 208 4.71 8.45 6.43
N SER A 209 5.50 7.53 6.99
CA SER A 209 5.01 6.53 7.93
C SER A 209 4.39 7.20 9.16
N GLY A 210 3.26 6.65 9.63
CA GLY A 210 2.47 7.25 10.70
C GLY A 210 1.41 8.26 10.24
N ALA A 211 1.24 8.48 8.93
CA ALA A 211 0.11 9.25 8.42
C ALA A 211 -1.24 8.64 8.86
N PRO A 212 -2.29 9.47 9.11
CA PRO A 212 -3.61 8.96 9.52
C PRO A 212 -4.25 8.00 8.53
N ALA A 213 -3.87 8.10 7.25
CA ALA A 213 -4.32 7.26 6.15
C ALA A 213 -3.17 7.07 5.13
N PRO A 214 -3.20 6.00 4.31
CA PRO A 214 -2.16 5.78 3.30
C PRO A 214 -2.17 6.91 2.26
N LEU A 215 -1.04 7.61 2.16
CA LEU A 215 -0.83 8.69 1.20
C LEU A 215 -0.38 8.10 -0.15
N GLU A 216 -0.97 8.60 -1.23
CA GLU A 216 -0.59 8.18 -2.58
C GLU A 216 0.53 9.08 -3.12
N ILE A 217 1.63 8.48 -3.57
CA ILE A 217 2.76 9.20 -4.16
C ILE A 217 2.72 9.00 -5.68
N VAL A 218 2.61 10.10 -6.44
CA VAL A 218 2.57 10.06 -7.90
C VAL A 218 3.69 10.92 -8.50
N LYS A 219 4.19 10.51 -9.67
CA LYS A 219 5.16 11.30 -10.43
C LYS A 219 4.47 12.30 -11.34
N SER A 220 5.06 13.47 -11.47
CA SER A 220 4.71 14.40 -12.56
C SER A 220 4.99 13.78 -13.92
N ARG A 221 4.28 14.23 -14.96
CA ARG A 221 4.53 13.89 -16.36
C ARG A 221 6.00 14.07 -16.77
N ASP A 222 6.65 15.10 -16.23
CA ASP A 222 8.05 15.43 -16.57
C ASP A 222 9.07 14.59 -15.77
N ASN A 223 8.62 13.66 -14.91
CA ASN A 223 9.41 12.80 -14.03
C ASN A 223 10.38 13.51 -13.06
N LYS A 224 10.33 14.83 -12.95
CA LYS A 224 11.20 15.65 -12.09
C LYS A 224 10.64 15.94 -10.70
N ILE A 225 9.31 15.89 -10.56
CA ILE A 225 8.59 16.29 -9.34
C ILE A 225 7.77 15.09 -8.85
N LEU A 226 7.84 14.82 -7.55
CA LEU A 226 6.96 13.87 -6.86
C LEU A 226 5.83 14.65 -6.20
N PHE A 227 4.61 14.16 -6.36
CA PHE A 227 3.43 14.70 -5.71
C PHE A 227 2.94 13.73 -4.64
N VAL A 228 2.71 14.24 -3.44
CA VAL A 228 2.08 13.47 -2.35
C VAL A 228 0.62 13.90 -2.29
N LEU A 229 -0.28 12.99 -2.63
CA LEU A 229 -1.70 13.29 -2.75
C LEU A 229 -2.41 13.02 -1.42
N ALA A 230 -3.01 14.07 -0.88
CA ALA A 230 -3.84 14.01 0.30
C ALA A 230 -5.31 14.18 -0.10
N LYS A 231 -6.19 13.30 0.40
CA LYS A 231 -7.64 13.39 0.21
C LYS A 231 -8.25 14.38 1.20
N ASN A 232 -7.73 14.39 2.43
CA ASN A 232 -8.25 15.17 3.55
C ASN A 232 -7.23 16.16 4.10
N LEU A 233 -7.72 17.13 4.89
CA LEU A 233 -6.87 18.15 5.51
C LEU A 233 -5.83 17.56 6.50
N PRO A 234 -6.17 16.60 7.38
CA PRO A 234 -5.18 16.04 8.31
C PRO A 234 -4.02 15.32 7.58
N GLU A 235 -4.33 14.61 6.50
CA GLU A 235 -3.35 13.97 5.62
C GLU A 235 -2.41 15.01 4.98
N MET A 236 -2.97 16.13 4.52
CA MET A 236 -2.20 17.22 3.92
C MET A 236 -1.24 17.86 4.93
N GLU A 237 -1.71 18.17 6.15
CA GLU A 237 -0.88 18.76 7.19
C GLU A 237 0.20 17.79 7.66
N TRP A 238 -0.11 16.50 7.77
CA TRP A 238 0.89 15.47 8.02
C TRP A 238 1.96 15.44 6.93
N ALA A 239 1.55 15.41 5.66
CA ALA A 239 2.47 15.40 4.52
C ALA A 239 3.38 16.64 4.52
N LYS A 240 2.82 17.85 4.74
CA LYS A 240 3.63 19.07 4.88
C LYS A 240 4.67 18.96 5.99
N GLN A 241 4.25 18.49 7.16
CA GLN A 241 5.12 18.39 8.33
C GLN A 241 6.22 17.34 8.16
N ALA A 242 5.88 16.20 7.56
CA ALA A 242 6.84 15.14 7.24
C ALA A 242 7.88 15.63 6.23
N LEU A 243 7.44 16.29 5.15
CA LEU A 243 8.32 16.84 4.12
C LEU A 243 9.21 17.96 4.63
N TYR A 244 8.71 18.81 5.55
CA TYR A 244 9.50 19.87 6.15
C TYR A 244 10.68 19.33 6.98
N ARG A 245 10.54 18.12 7.54
CA ARG A 245 11.59 17.47 8.35
C ARG A 245 12.65 16.80 7.49
N THR A 246 12.41 16.61 6.20
CA THR A 246 13.30 15.87 5.31
C THR A 246 14.10 16.82 4.43
N ASN A 247 15.42 16.65 4.44
CA ASN A 247 16.35 17.43 3.60
C ASN A 247 16.58 16.72 2.25
N GLU A 248 15.51 16.22 1.60
CA GLU A 248 15.66 15.57 0.29
C GLU A 248 16.00 16.60 -0.79
N THR A 249 16.87 16.20 -1.72
CA THR A 249 17.22 16.99 -2.92
C THR A 249 16.12 16.94 -3.99
N THR A 250 15.17 16.01 -3.87
CA THR A 250 14.07 15.85 -4.81
C THR A 250 12.92 16.80 -4.46
N VAL A 251 12.39 17.52 -5.46
CA VAL A 251 11.25 18.42 -5.25
C VAL A 251 9.98 17.60 -5.03
N VAL A 252 9.54 17.51 -3.78
CA VAL A 252 8.29 16.85 -3.38
C VAL A 252 7.24 17.91 -3.03
N ILE A 253 6.06 17.83 -3.66
CA ILE A 253 4.98 18.79 -3.46
C ILE A 253 3.75 18.07 -2.90
N PRO A 254 3.31 18.38 -1.67
CA PRO A 254 2.05 17.87 -1.16
C PRO A 254 0.88 18.57 -1.85
N VAL A 255 -0.18 17.83 -2.19
CA VAL A 255 -1.35 18.33 -2.90
C VAL A 255 -2.62 17.85 -2.21
N TRP A 256 -3.47 18.80 -1.82
CA TRP A 256 -4.80 18.49 -1.31
C TRP A 256 -5.81 18.42 -2.47
N LEU A 257 -6.21 17.21 -2.84
CA LEU A 257 -7.03 16.94 -4.01
C LEU A 257 -8.39 17.67 -3.99
N LYS A 258 -9.02 17.76 -2.81
CA LYS A 258 -10.33 18.42 -2.65
C LYS A 258 -10.23 19.93 -2.88
N GLN A 259 -9.20 20.59 -2.36
CA GLN A 259 -9.01 22.02 -2.59
C GLN A 259 -8.61 22.28 -4.05
N GLN A 260 -7.70 21.47 -4.58
CA GLN A 260 -7.25 21.62 -5.97
C GLN A 260 -8.41 21.47 -6.96
N SER A 261 -9.30 20.48 -6.80
CA SER A 261 -10.48 20.35 -7.68
C SER A 261 -11.37 21.59 -7.61
N GLN A 262 -11.67 22.10 -6.41
CA GLN A 262 -12.50 23.29 -6.22
C GLN A 262 -11.90 24.52 -6.89
N ASP A 263 -10.60 24.74 -6.74
CA ASP A 263 -9.90 25.89 -7.34
C ASP A 263 -9.88 25.80 -8.88
N ILE A 264 -9.64 24.61 -9.43
CA ILE A 264 -9.67 24.38 -10.89
C ILE A 264 -11.09 24.57 -11.42
N ILE A 265 -12.11 23.99 -10.78
CA ILE A 265 -13.51 24.12 -11.19
C ILE A 265 -13.93 25.59 -11.20
N ARG A 266 -13.60 26.35 -10.15
CA ARG A 266 -13.91 27.79 -10.09
C ARG A 266 -13.31 28.56 -11.26
N ARG A 267 -12.04 28.31 -11.59
CA ARG A 267 -11.37 28.94 -12.74
C ARG A 267 -12.02 28.56 -14.07
N LEU A 268 -12.37 27.30 -14.24
CA LEU A 268 -13.02 26.81 -15.46
C LEU A 268 -14.43 27.40 -15.64
N LEU A 269 -15.20 27.52 -14.55
CA LEU A 269 -16.50 28.19 -14.58
C LEU A 269 -16.37 29.68 -14.95
N GLN A 270 -15.38 30.38 -14.39
CA GLN A 270 -15.10 31.78 -14.76
C GLN A 270 -14.69 31.94 -16.22
N ALA A 271 -14.01 30.93 -16.79
CA ALA A 271 -13.68 30.87 -18.20
C ALA A 271 -14.86 30.43 -19.10
N GLY A 272 -16.04 30.16 -18.53
CA GLY A 272 -17.26 29.80 -19.26
C GLY A 272 -17.40 28.32 -19.62
N TYR A 273 -16.52 27.44 -19.10
CA TYR A 273 -16.63 26.01 -19.36
C TYR A 273 -17.80 25.38 -18.57
N PRO A 274 -18.54 24.44 -19.17
CA PRO A 274 -19.72 23.83 -18.55
C PRO A 274 -19.36 22.69 -17.59
N VAL A 275 -18.45 22.93 -16.66
CA VAL A 275 -17.92 21.90 -15.75
C VAL A 275 -18.80 21.71 -14.51
N LEU A 276 -18.87 20.48 -14.03
CA LEU A 276 -19.61 20.07 -12.84
C LEU A 276 -18.65 19.78 -11.69
N GLN A 277 -17.84 18.72 -11.86
CA GLN A 277 -16.98 18.17 -10.83
C GLN A 277 -15.79 17.45 -11.48
N ILE A 278 -14.67 17.38 -10.74
CA ILE A 278 -13.51 16.57 -11.11
C ILE A 278 -13.42 15.43 -10.11
N ASP A 279 -13.40 14.20 -10.63
CA ASP A 279 -13.21 12.97 -9.86
C ASP A 279 -11.75 12.53 -9.92
N TYR A 280 -11.14 12.43 -8.74
CA TYR A 280 -9.76 11.96 -8.54
C TYR A 280 -9.69 10.55 -7.96
N SER A 281 -10.74 9.72 -8.13
CA SER A 281 -10.74 8.31 -7.75
C SER A 281 -9.53 7.56 -8.33
N SER A 282 -9.08 7.95 -9.52
CA SER A 282 -7.79 7.58 -10.10
C SER A 282 -6.99 8.85 -10.42
N PRO A 283 -6.08 9.33 -9.54
CA PRO A 283 -5.46 10.65 -9.71
C PRO A 283 -4.66 10.85 -10.99
N ARG A 284 -4.11 9.76 -11.56
CA ARG A 284 -3.38 9.81 -12.84
C ARG A 284 -4.30 9.81 -14.07
N HIS A 285 -5.56 9.42 -13.89
CA HIS A 285 -6.59 9.31 -14.93
C HIS A 285 -7.89 9.99 -14.45
N PRO A 286 -7.87 11.30 -14.12
CA PRO A 286 -9.04 11.97 -13.59
C PRO A 286 -10.19 12.01 -14.60
N VAL A 287 -11.41 12.00 -14.07
CA VAL A 287 -12.64 12.10 -14.84
C VAL A 287 -13.25 13.47 -14.58
N ILE A 288 -13.54 14.24 -15.64
CA ILE A 288 -14.25 15.50 -15.52
C ILE A 288 -15.70 15.36 -15.98
N ALA A 289 -16.62 15.80 -15.13
CA ALA A 289 -18.04 15.85 -15.44
C ALA A 289 -18.40 17.22 -16.04
N VAL A 290 -19.19 17.21 -17.13
CA VAL A 290 -19.70 18.42 -17.79
C VAL A 290 -21.21 18.32 -18.02
N TYR A 291 -21.90 19.48 -18.00
CA TYR A 291 -23.37 19.49 -18.11
C TYR A 291 -23.94 19.63 -19.52
N ARG A 292 -23.08 19.84 -20.53
CA ARG A 292 -23.47 19.83 -21.93
C ARG A 292 -22.39 19.17 -22.77
N LYS A 293 -22.78 18.71 -23.96
CA LYS A 293 -21.82 18.25 -24.95
C LYS A 293 -20.94 19.42 -25.40
N LEU A 294 -19.65 19.16 -25.45
CA LEU A 294 -18.63 20.09 -25.94
C LEU A 294 -18.43 19.86 -27.44
N SER A 295 -18.06 20.92 -28.17
CA SER A 295 -17.49 20.73 -29.51
C SER A 295 -16.08 20.12 -29.40
N ALA A 296 -15.59 19.51 -30.49
CA ALA A 296 -14.27 18.87 -30.49
C ALA A 296 -13.12 19.85 -30.14
N ASP A 297 -13.27 21.12 -30.50
CA ASP A 297 -12.26 22.15 -30.20
C ASP A 297 -12.39 22.67 -28.75
N GLU A 298 -13.61 22.84 -28.23
CA GLU A 298 -13.83 23.14 -26.81
C GLU A 298 -13.30 22.03 -25.90
N GLU A 299 -13.52 20.77 -26.29
CA GLU A 299 -13.03 19.59 -25.58
C GLU A 299 -11.50 19.54 -25.57
N ARG A 300 -10.84 19.75 -26.72
CA ARG A 300 -9.37 19.84 -26.78
C ARG A 300 -8.83 20.95 -25.88
N ASN A 301 -9.41 22.15 -25.98
CA ASN A 301 -8.97 23.29 -25.17
C ASN A 301 -9.17 23.05 -23.67
N LEU A 302 -10.27 22.43 -23.27
CA LEU A 302 -10.54 22.07 -21.88
C LEU A 302 -9.51 21.05 -21.37
N ILE A 303 -9.25 19.99 -22.15
CA ILE A 303 -8.25 18.97 -21.78
C ILE A 303 -6.86 19.60 -21.69
N ASP A 304 -6.47 20.44 -22.65
CA ASP A 304 -5.18 21.13 -22.63
C ASP A 304 -5.02 22.03 -21.40
N GLU A 305 -6.08 22.75 -21.02
CA GLU A 305 -6.08 23.60 -19.83
C GLU A 305 -5.99 22.78 -18.53
N LEU A 306 -6.73 21.67 -18.46
CA LEU A 306 -6.64 20.74 -17.33
C LEU A 306 -5.26 20.10 -17.22
N MET A 307 -4.66 19.68 -18.33
CA MET A 307 -3.33 19.07 -18.37
C MET A 307 -2.22 20.05 -17.93
N LYS A 308 -2.41 21.37 -18.10
CA LYS A 308 -1.49 22.39 -17.55
C LYS A 308 -1.63 22.52 -16.03
N ASN A 309 -2.86 22.44 -15.51
CA ASN A 309 -3.16 22.65 -14.10
C ASN A 309 -2.94 21.38 -13.25
N ILE A 310 -3.16 20.19 -13.82
CA ILE A 310 -3.04 18.88 -13.15
C ILE A 310 -1.78 18.17 -13.65
N LYS A 311 -0.62 18.58 -13.13
CA LYS A 311 0.72 18.15 -13.61
C LYS A 311 1.05 16.66 -13.38
N PHE A 312 0.23 15.95 -12.62
CA PHE A 312 0.37 14.52 -12.33
C PHE A 312 -0.59 13.64 -13.15
N ALA A 313 -1.55 14.23 -13.86
CA ALA A 313 -2.44 13.49 -14.75
C ALA A 313 -1.67 13.04 -16.01
N VAL A 314 -1.99 11.83 -16.48
CA VAL A 314 -1.46 11.23 -17.70
C VAL A 314 -2.42 11.49 -18.86
N ASP A 315 -3.70 11.26 -18.62
CA ASP A 315 -4.82 11.55 -19.52
C ASP A 315 -6.01 12.07 -18.69
N ILE A 316 -7.05 12.53 -19.37
CA ILE A 316 -8.27 13.04 -18.74
C ILE A 316 -9.45 12.56 -19.58
N SER A 317 -10.46 12.01 -18.91
CA SER A 317 -11.69 11.58 -19.56
C SER A 317 -12.85 12.50 -19.22
N ILE A 318 -13.79 12.66 -20.16
CA ILE A 318 -14.97 13.53 -19.98
C ILE A 318 -16.22 12.68 -19.88
N ILE A 319 -17.04 12.94 -18.87
CA ILE A 319 -18.40 12.39 -18.76
C ILE A 319 -19.42 13.53 -18.90
N ILE A 320 -20.49 13.27 -19.65
CA ILE A 320 -21.53 14.26 -19.91
C ILE A 320 -22.78 13.89 -19.13
N LYS A 321 -23.31 14.83 -18.35
CA LYS A 321 -24.52 14.65 -17.57
C LYS A 321 -25.36 15.94 -17.60
N SER A 322 -26.46 15.93 -18.35
CA SER A 322 -27.25 17.16 -18.55
C SER A 322 -27.88 17.68 -17.25
N LYS A 323 -28.19 18.98 -17.19
CA LYS A 323 -28.87 19.59 -16.04
C LYS A 323 -30.20 18.89 -15.71
N ASP A 324 -30.95 18.47 -16.74
CA ASP A 324 -32.23 17.77 -16.55
C ASP A 324 -32.02 16.35 -16.03
N GLN A 325 -30.97 15.66 -16.49
CA GLN A 325 -30.60 14.35 -15.95
C GLN A 325 -30.17 14.44 -14.50
N LEU A 326 -29.43 15.50 -14.11
CA LEU A 326 -29.08 15.76 -12.72
C LEU A 326 -30.33 16.03 -11.87
N LEU A 327 -31.28 16.81 -12.39
CA LEU A 327 -32.53 17.09 -11.69
C LEU A 327 -33.37 15.82 -11.49
N VAL A 328 -33.48 14.96 -12.51
CA VAL A 328 -34.17 13.68 -12.40
C VAL A 328 -33.52 12.79 -11.34
N GLU A 329 -32.19 12.66 -11.36
CA GLU A 329 -31.44 11.85 -10.38
C GLU A 329 -31.60 12.41 -8.96
N ALA A 330 -31.54 13.73 -8.79
CA ALA A 330 -31.73 14.40 -7.52
C ALA A 330 -33.15 14.16 -6.96
N ARG A 331 -34.18 14.31 -7.80
CA ARG A 331 -35.58 14.07 -7.42
C ARG A 331 -35.81 12.62 -7.04
N GLN A 332 -35.33 11.67 -7.85
CA GLN A 332 -35.45 10.24 -7.55
C GLN A 332 -34.81 9.88 -6.20
N GLY A 333 -33.68 10.52 -5.86
CA GLY A 333 -33.06 10.36 -4.55
C GLY A 333 -33.95 10.85 -3.40
N LEU A 334 -34.56 12.04 -3.53
CA LEU A 334 -35.49 12.58 -2.53
C LEU A 334 -36.78 11.73 -2.43
N ASP A 335 -37.34 11.34 -3.58
CA ASP A 335 -38.54 10.51 -3.68
C ASP A 335 -38.34 9.15 -2.99
N ARG A 336 -37.14 8.56 -3.08
CA ARG A 336 -36.79 7.28 -2.40
C ARG A 336 -36.94 7.38 -0.88
N PHE A 337 -36.70 8.55 -0.32
CA PHE A 337 -36.84 8.80 1.11
C PHE A 337 -38.24 9.30 1.50
N HIS A 338 -39.18 9.35 0.55
CA HIS A 338 -40.56 9.83 0.74
C HIS A 338 -40.63 11.26 1.30
N VAL A 339 -39.63 12.09 0.97
CA VAL A 339 -39.51 13.45 1.47
C VAL A 339 -40.24 14.41 0.53
N GLN A 340 -41.08 15.28 1.08
CA GLN A 340 -41.70 16.35 0.30
C GLN A 340 -40.70 17.47 0.02
N TYR A 341 -40.64 17.93 -1.23
CA TYR A 341 -39.77 19.03 -1.62
C TYR A 341 -40.43 19.98 -2.61
N ARG A 342 -39.95 21.22 -2.60
CA ARG A 342 -40.28 22.23 -3.59
C ARG A 342 -39.08 22.46 -4.50
N GLN A 343 -39.31 22.37 -5.80
CA GLN A 343 -38.32 22.79 -6.80
C GLN A 343 -38.43 24.30 -7.04
N ILE A 344 -37.28 24.96 -7.12
CA ILE A 344 -37.12 26.33 -7.62
C ILE A 344 -36.10 26.33 -8.76
N ASN A 345 -36.33 27.14 -9.78
CA ASN A 345 -35.37 27.33 -10.86
C ASN A 345 -34.45 28.50 -10.49
N THR A 346 -33.14 28.32 -10.62
CA THR A 346 -32.13 29.37 -10.47
C THR A 346 -31.55 29.75 -11.82
N ALA A 347 -30.74 30.81 -11.89
CA ALA A 347 -30.12 31.23 -13.15
C ALA A 347 -29.27 30.11 -13.79
N ASP A 348 -28.55 29.36 -12.94
CA ASP A 348 -27.59 28.36 -13.39
C ASP A 348 -28.07 26.91 -13.24
N GLY A 349 -29.17 26.66 -12.52
CA GLY A 349 -29.68 25.31 -12.27
C GLY A 349 -30.98 25.26 -11.46
N TYR A 350 -31.00 24.41 -10.43
CA TYR A 350 -32.20 24.09 -9.66
C TYR A 350 -31.90 24.04 -8.15
N GLY A 351 -32.84 24.57 -7.36
CA GLY A 351 -32.87 24.40 -5.91
C GLY A 351 -33.97 23.43 -5.51
N LEU A 352 -33.66 22.46 -4.67
CA LEU A 352 -34.62 21.52 -4.09
C LEU A 352 -34.72 21.81 -2.59
N ILE A 353 -35.86 22.38 -2.20
CA ILE A 353 -36.12 22.83 -0.83
C ILE A 353 -37.00 21.79 -0.15
N VAL A 354 -36.46 21.10 0.83
CA VAL A 354 -37.19 20.20 1.72
C VAL A 354 -37.72 21.01 2.91
N ARG A 355 -39.02 20.94 3.13
CA ARG A 355 -39.72 21.53 4.30
C ARG A 355 -40.63 20.46 4.86
N ASP A 356 -40.10 19.69 5.78
CA ASP A 356 -40.81 18.54 6.34
C ASP A 356 -40.34 18.28 7.77
N ALA A 357 -41.18 17.63 8.56
CA ALA A 357 -40.83 17.12 9.88
C ALA A 357 -40.10 15.78 9.69
N LEU A 358 -38.79 15.86 9.44
CA LEU A 358 -37.96 14.68 9.21
C LEU A 358 -37.51 14.05 10.53
N ASN A 359 -37.63 12.74 10.62
CA ASN A 359 -36.99 11.95 11.67
C ASN A 359 -35.46 11.89 11.45
N ASP A 360 -34.69 11.74 12.52
CA ASP A 360 -33.23 11.67 12.54
C ASP A 360 -32.65 10.63 11.58
N SER A 361 -33.31 9.47 11.45
CA SER A 361 -32.89 8.40 10.53
C SER A 361 -33.00 8.81 9.06
N VAL A 362 -34.07 9.53 8.70
CA VAL A 362 -34.29 10.07 7.36
C VAL A 362 -33.31 11.20 7.11
N LEU A 363 -33.07 12.07 8.09
CA LEU A 363 -32.12 13.17 8.01
C LEU A 363 -30.70 12.65 7.74
N LEU A 364 -30.24 11.65 8.49
CA LEU A 364 -28.92 11.04 8.29
C LEU A 364 -28.79 10.41 6.90
N SER A 365 -29.81 9.68 6.45
CA SER A 365 -29.83 9.06 5.12
C SER A 365 -29.81 10.10 4.01
N LEU A 366 -30.57 11.18 4.18
CA LEU A 366 -30.65 12.29 3.25
C LEU A 366 -29.31 13.04 3.18
N HIS A 367 -28.66 13.28 4.32
CA HIS A 367 -27.32 13.85 4.36
C HIS A 367 -26.30 12.99 3.62
N GLY A 368 -26.33 11.66 3.83
CA GLY A 368 -25.49 10.71 3.09
C GLY A 368 -25.70 10.81 1.58
N PHE A 369 -26.96 10.78 1.13
CA PHE A 369 -27.32 10.93 -0.28
C PHE A 369 -26.84 12.25 -0.87
N ILE A 370 -27.08 13.38 -0.20
CA ILE A 370 -26.65 14.71 -0.68
C ILE A 370 -25.12 14.80 -0.75
N SER A 371 -24.42 14.25 0.24
CA SER A 371 -22.97 14.21 0.26
C SER A 371 -22.41 13.42 -0.93
N GLU A 372 -22.96 12.24 -1.22
CA GLU A 372 -22.59 11.42 -2.38
C GLU A 372 -22.92 12.13 -3.70
N PHE A 373 -24.10 12.75 -3.80
CA PHE A 373 -24.51 13.51 -4.98
C PHE A 373 -23.54 14.66 -5.25
N HIS A 374 -23.21 15.45 -4.23
CA HIS A 374 -22.24 16.55 -4.34
C HIS A 374 -20.82 16.06 -4.62
N HIS A 375 -20.43 14.91 -4.07
CA HIS A 375 -19.13 14.32 -4.38
C HIS A 375 -19.00 13.98 -5.86
N LYS A 376 -20.06 13.47 -6.47
CA LYS A 376 -20.09 13.03 -7.87
C LYS A 376 -20.30 14.17 -8.86
N TRP A 377 -21.19 15.11 -8.55
CA TRP A 377 -21.68 16.12 -9.50
C TRP A 377 -21.40 17.57 -9.09
N GLY A 378 -20.91 17.79 -7.87
CA GLY A 378 -20.78 19.13 -7.30
C GLY A 378 -22.13 19.73 -6.89
N SER A 379 -22.08 20.96 -6.36
CA SER A 379 -23.27 21.69 -5.85
C SER A 379 -23.65 22.89 -6.72
N ASN A 380 -23.05 23.04 -7.91
CA ASN A 380 -23.22 24.24 -8.74
C ASN A 380 -24.54 24.25 -9.51
N ILE A 381 -25.05 23.07 -9.91
CA ILE A 381 -26.28 22.95 -10.70
C ILE A 381 -27.48 22.56 -9.85
N ILE A 382 -27.32 21.61 -8.93
CA ILE A 382 -28.37 21.21 -7.99
C ILE A 382 -27.93 21.65 -6.60
N ASN A 383 -28.79 22.41 -5.91
CA ASN A 383 -28.59 22.77 -4.52
C ASN A 383 -29.73 22.22 -3.67
N PHE A 384 -29.40 21.55 -2.57
CA PHE A 384 -30.37 21.04 -1.61
C PHE A 384 -30.45 21.97 -0.41
N SER A 385 -31.66 22.35 -0.01
CA SER A 385 -31.92 23.10 1.21
C SER A 385 -32.87 22.30 2.09
N ILE A 386 -32.36 21.81 3.22
CA ILE A 386 -33.18 21.11 4.21
C ILE A 386 -33.54 22.11 5.29
N ASN A 387 -34.82 22.42 5.41
CA ASN A 387 -35.36 23.20 6.51
C ASN A 387 -36.28 22.27 7.30
N LEU A 388 -35.88 21.95 8.52
CA LEU A 388 -36.73 21.19 9.43
C LEU A 388 -37.89 22.09 9.84
N ASP A 389 -39.10 21.70 9.47
CA ASP A 389 -40.28 22.43 9.86
C ASP A 389 -40.67 21.97 11.27
N GLU A 390 -40.22 22.73 12.28
CA GLU A 390 -40.81 22.65 13.59
C GLU A 390 -42.18 23.31 13.48
N ASN A 391 -43.22 22.49 13.29
CA ASN A 391 -44.60 22.98 13.25
C ASN A 391 -44.94 23.63 14.60
N TRP A 392 -44.67 24.92 14.72
CA TRP A 392 -44.90 25.72 15.92
C TRP A 392 -46.40 25.88 16.23
N LEU A 393 -47.28 25.55 15.26
CA LEU A 393 -48.73 25.47 15.41
C LEU A 393 -49.21 24.10 15.89
N GLN A 394 -48.31 23.12 16.10
CA GLN A 394 -48.68 21.80 16.58
C GLN A 394 -49.38 21.93 17.95
N ASN A 395 -50.53 21.27 18.09
CA ASN A 395 -51.42 21.38 19.25
C ASN A 395 -52.01 22.78 19.51
N LYS A 396 -52.02 23.67 18.50
CA LYS A 396 -52.74 24.94 18.53
C LYS A 396 -53.95 24.89 17.60
N SER A 397 -55.02 25.57 17.99
CA SER A 397 -56.21 25.73 17.15
C SER A 397 -56.14 27.10 16.47
N TYR A 398 -56.41 27.15 15.16
CA TYR A 398 -56.42 28.40 14.41
C TYR A 398 -57.57 28.43 13.41
N ILE A 399 -57.96 29.64 13.00
CA ILE A 399 -58.89 29.86 11.89
C ILE A 399 -58.08 30.41 10.72
N ASP A 400 -58.06 29.65 9.62
CA ASP A 400 -57.44 30.06 8.37
C ASP A 400 -58.42 30.91 7.54
N SER A 401 -58.40 32.23 7.77
CA SER A 401 -59.21 33.19 7.02
C SER A 401 -58.45 34.50 6.85
N THR A 402 -58.94 35.42 6.02
CA THR A 402 -58.32 36.74 5.81
C THR A 402 -58.11 37.49 7.12
N GLU A 403 -59.03 37.33 8.08
CA GLU A 403 -58.97 37.83 9.46
C GLU A 403 -58.78 36.68 10.46
N GLY A 404 -57.94 35.72 10.09
CA GLY A 404 -57.65 34.53 10.88
C GLY A 404 -56.98 34.85 12.21
N TYR A 405 -57.15 33.97 13.19
CA TYR A 405 -56.51 34.09 14.50
C TYR A 405 -56.11 32.72 15.05
N LEU A 406 -55.13 32.75 15.96
CA LEU A 406 -54.50 31.60 16.58
C LEU A 406 -54.82 31.56 18.08
N PHE A 407 -55.35 30.44 18.56
CA PHE A 407 -55.51 30.17 19.99
C PHE A 407 -54.18 29.69 20.58
N LEU A 408 -53.55 30.53 21.41
CA LEU A 408 -52.35 30.14 22.14
C LEU A 408 -52.70 29.38 23.44
N SER A 409 -53.76 29.83 24.11
CA SER A 409 -54.34 29.25 25.33
C SER A 409 -55.81 29.69 25.46
N PRO A 410 -56.62 29.11 26.38
CA PRO A 410 -58.05 29.46 26.52
C PRO A 410 -58.36 30.94 26.74
N ARG A 411 -57.37 31.76 27.12
CA ARG A 411 -57.51 33.20 27.40
C ARG A 411 -56.61 34.10 26.54
N HIS A 412 -55.84 33.55 25.61
CA HIS A 412 -54.91 34.35 24.80
C HIS A 412 -55.04 34.01 23.33
N TRP A 413 -55.37 35.02 22.53
CA TRP A 413 -55.53 34.93 21.08
C TRP A 413 -54.45 35.76 20.41
N TYR A 414 -53.86 35.22 19.34
CA TYR A 414 -52.86 35.88 18.52
C TYR A 414 -53.42 36.15 17.13
N PHE A 415 -53.33 37.39 16.69
CA PHE A 415 -53.80 37.83 15.37
C PHE A 415 -52.57 38.08 14.49
N PRO A 416 -52.20 37.12 13.61
CA PRO A 416 -51.11 37.35 12.68
C PRO A 416 -51.52 38.48 11.72
N LEU A 417 -50.63 39.44 11.52
CA LEU A 417 -50.83 40.46 10.50
C LEU A 417 -50.71 39.77 9.13
N ASN A 418 -51.84 39.45 8.51
CA ASN A 418 -51.89 39.02 7.11
C ASN A 418 -51.50 40.23 6.24
N ASN A 419 -50.20 40.39 6.01
CA ASN A 419 -49.71 41.42 5.11
C ASN A 419 -49.90 40.93 3.67
N THR A 420 -51.15 40.90 3.22
CA THR A 420 -51.45 40.83 1.80
C THR A 420 -51.17 42.21 1.21
N ARG A 421 -49.97 42.39 0.67
CA ARG A 421 -49.65 43.41 -0.33
C ARG A 421 -48.82 42.82 -1.44
#